data_AF-A0A528N0J8-F1
#
_entry.id   AF-A0A528N0J8-F1
#
_cell.length_a   1.000
_cell.length_b   1.000
_cell.length_c   1.000
_cell.angle_alpha   90.00
_cell.angle_beta   90.00
_cell.angle_gamma   90.00
#
_symmetry.space_group_name_H-M   'P 1'
#
loop_
_entity.id
_entity.type
_entity.pdbx_description
1 polymer ?
#
loop_
_entity_poly.entity_id
_entity_poly.type
_entity_poly.pdbx_seq_one_letter_code
_entity_poly.pdbx_strand_id
1 'polypeptide(L)' 'SCDPRRFTSFASAPDYCVAKGMEIYGNEYAIQFPRHAWPAGRDRKLSPIHDRIKSLGARFDAYNGWERATWYAQA' A
#
# COMPACT_ATOMS: atom_id res chain seq x y z
N SER A 1 -17.99 0.31 -10.02
CA SER A 1 -18.61 -0.92 -9.50
C SER A 1 -18.04 -1.23 -8.13
N CYS A 2 -18.90 -1.52 -7.15
CA CYS A 2 -18.54 -1.82 -5.76
C CYS A 2 -18.44 -3.33 -5.51
N ASP A 3 -17.66 -4.04 -6.33
CA ASP A 3 -17.55 -5.50 -6.25
C ASP A 3 -16.67 -5.93 -5.05
N PRO A 4 -17.16 -6.78 -4.13
CA PRO A 4 -16.38 -7.24 -2.99
C PRO A 4 -15.17 -8.09 -3.39
N ARG A 5 -15.20 -8.76 -4.54
CA ARG A 5 -14.10 -9.62 -5.03
C ARG A 5 -12.87 -8.84 -5.48
N ARG A 6 -12.93 -7.50 -5.48
CA ARG A 6 -11.76 -6.63 -5.70
C ARG A 6 -10.71 -6.77 -4.60
N PHE A 7 -11.11 -7.29 -3.44
CA PHE A 7 -10.24 -7.55 -2.31
C PHE A 7 -9.78 -9.01 -2.33
N THR A 8 -8.47 -9.20 -2.13
CA THR A 8 -7.88 -10.54 -1.95
C THR A 8 -7.59 -10.78 -0.46
N SER A 9 -7.09 -11.97 -0.10
CA SER A 9 -6.95 -12.43 1.29
C SER A 9 -6.21 -11.50 2.26
N PHE A 10 -5.30 -10.63 1.79
CA PHE A 10 -4.65 -9.65 2.67
C PHE A 10 -5.63 -8.68 3.32
N ALA A 11 -6.71 -8.36 2.62
CA ALA A 11 -7.71 -7.41 3.06
C ALA A 11 -8.79 -8.07 3.93
N SER A 12 -8.73 -9.37 4.19
CA SER A 12 -9.57 -10.03 5.22
C SER A 12 -8.90 -10.07 6.59
N ALA A 13 -7.63 -9.65 6.70
CA ALA A 13 -6.93 -9.57 7.97
C ALA A 13 -7.53 -8.41 8.82
N PRO A 14 -8.03 -8.66 10.05
CA PRO A 14 -8.73 -7.64 10.84
C PRO A 14 -7.88 -6.39 11.13
N ASP A 15 -6.60 -6.59 11.40
CA ASP A 15 -5.65 -5.51 11.67
C ASP A 15 -5.43 -4.60 10.45
N TYR A 16 -5.40 -5.16 9.24
CA TYR A 16 -5.35 -4.38 8.00
C TYR A 16 -6.62 -3.54 7.83
N CYS A 17 -7.80 -4.18 7.99
CA CYS A 17 -9.09 -3.51 7.83
C CYS A 17 -9.24 -2.33 8.78
N VAL A 18 -8.92 -2.54 10.07
CA VAL A 18 -9.01 -1.49 11.08
C VAL A 18 -8.03 -0.36 10.79
N ALA A 19 -6.76 -0.69 10.51
CA ALA A 19 -5.74 0.33 10.23
C ALA A 19 -6.07 1.18 9.00
N LYS A 20 -6.47 0.56 7.88
CA LYS A 20 -6.88 1.30 6.68
C LYS A 20 -8.18 2.05 6.88
N GLY A 21 -9.16 1.48 7.59
CA GLY A 21 -10.43 2.15 7.87
C GLY A 21 -10.23 3.44 8.66
N MET A 22 -9.43 3.38 9.73
CA MET A 22 -9.07 4.56 10.53
C MET A 22 -8.32 5.61 9.71
N GLU A 23 -7.35 5.19 8.89
CA GLU A 23 -6.56 6.12 8.08
C GLU A 23 -7.38 6.84 7.02
N ILE A 24 -8.27 6.12 6.32
CA ILE A 24 -9.14 6.72 5.31
C ILE A 24 -10.11 7.70 5.97
N TYR A 25 -10.71 7.34 7.10
CA TYR A 25 -11.60 8.23 7.83
C TYR A 25 -10.87 9.48 8.35
N GLY A 26 -9.67 9.32 8.92
CA GLY A 26 -8.85 10.44 9.38
C GLY A 26 -8.41 11.41 8.27
N ASN A 27 -8.40 10.96 7.02
CA ASN A 27 -8.03 11.76 5.85
C ASN A 27 -9.22 12.08 4.92
N GLU A 28 -10.46 11.96 5.41
CA GLU A 28 -11.67 12.16 4.60
C GLU A 28 -11.68 13.52 3.86
N TYR A 29 -11.18 14.58 4.49
CA TYR A 29 -11.09 15.93 3.93
C TYR A 29 -9.68 16.36 3.51
N ALA A 30 -8.70 15.45 3.53
CA ALA A 30 -7.34 15.77 3.09
C ALA A 30 -7.27 15.92 1.55
N ILE A 31 -6.38 16.78 1.07
CA ILE A 31 -6.13 16.93 -0.37
C ILE A 31 -5.48 15.63 -0.90
N GLN A 32 -6.17 14.94 -1.81
CA GLN A 32 -5.65 13.75 -2.48
C GLN A 32 -4.79 14.15 -3.68
N PHE A 33 -3.48 14.27 -3.46
CA PHE A 33 -2.55 14.57 -4.56
C PHE A 33 -2.37 13.36 -5.49
N PRO A 34 -2.12 13.57 -6.80
CA PRO A 34 -1.75 12.49 -7.70
C PRO A 34 -0.54 11.70 -7.16
N ARG A 35 -0.63 10.37 -7.21
CA ARG A 35 0.42 9.44 -6.71
C ARG A 35 0.67 9.53 -5.19
N HIS A 36 -0.23 10.15 -4.43
CA HIS A 36 -0.18 10.09 -2.98
C HIS A 36 -0.69 8.74 -2.47
N ALA A 37 0.03 8.14 -1.52
CA ALA A 37 -0.34 6.88 -0.90
C ALA A 37 -0.22 7.00 0.62
N TRP A 38 -1.27 6.62 1.30
CA TRP A 38 -1.31 6.61 2.76
C TRP A 38 -0.66 5.31 3.31
N PRO A 39 0.24 5.40 4.31
CA PRO A 39 1.14 4.32 4.72
C PRO A 39 0.55 3.28 5.69
N ALA A 40 -0.68 3.41 6.18
CA ALA A 40 -1.23 2.41 7.08
C ALA A 40 -1.43 1.07 6.35
N GLY A 41 -1.20 -0.03 7.07
CA GLY A 41 -1.43 -1.38 6.56
C GLY A 41 -0.51 -1.82 5.42
N ARG A 42 0.67 -1.21 5.26
CA ARG A 42 1.71 -1.59 4.28
C ARG A 42 2.36 -2.94 4.60
N ASP A 43 3.24 -3.39 3.71
CA ASP A 43 4.09 -4.58 3.86
C ASP A 43 3.31 -5.91 4.01
N ARG A 44 2.15 -6.02 3.36
CA ARG A 44 1.30 -7.24 3.42
C ARG A 44 1.76 -8.34 2.47
N LYS A 45 2.24 -7.97 1.29
CA LYS A 45 2.79 -8.91 0.30
C LYS A 45 4.06 -8.31 -0.27
N LEU A 46 5.16 -9.04 -0.09
CA LEU A 46 6.48 -8.66 -0.58
C LEU A 46 6.91 -9.61 -1.68
N SER A 47 7.55 -9.09 -2.73
CA SER A 47 8.20 -9.96 -3.70
C SER A 47 9.47 -10.59 -3.09
N PRO A 48 9.94 -11.75 -3.59
CA PRO A 48 11.17 -12.37 -3.09
C PRO A 48 12.42 -11.48 -3.20
N ILE A 49 12.37 -10.44 -4.04
CA ILE A 49 13.46 -9.50 -4.26
C ILE A 49 13.23 -8.16 -3.56
N HIS A 50 12.19 -8.02 -2.73
CA HIS A 50 11.79 -6.73 -2.14
C HIS A 50 12.95 -6.01 -1.46
N ASP A 51 13.68 -6.70 -0.57
CA ASP A 51 14.82 -6.11 0.15
C ASP A 51 15.96 -5.70 -0.79
N ARG A 52 16.20 -6.51 -1.84
CA ARG A 52 17.21 -6.22 -2.85
C ARG A 52 16.87 -4.96 -3.65
N ILE A 53 15.62 -4.81 -4.10
CA ILE A 53 15.24 -3.62 -4.87
C ILE A 53 15.12 -2.39 -3.96
N LYS A 54 14.74 -2.58 -2.70
CA LYS A 54 14.75 -1.52 -1.68
C LYS A 54 16.17 -0.98 -1.45
N SER A 55 17.19 -1.86 -1.39
CA SER A 55 18.58 -1.43 -1.27
C SER A 55 19.10 -0.71 -2.51
N LEU A 56 18.47 -0.89 -3.67
CA LEU A 56 18.77 -0.18 -4.91
C LEU A 56 18.04 1.18 -5.02
N GLY A 57 17.35 1.62 -3.97
CA GLY A 57 16.65 2.89 -3.94
C GLY A 57 15.19 2.84 -4.38
N ALA A 58 14.59 1.64 -4.50
CA ALA A 58 13.18 1.53 -4.85
C ALA A 58 12.28 2.28 -3.85
N ARG A 59 11.36 3.08 -4.38
CA ARG A 59 10.24 3.67 -3.65
C ARG A 59 8.98 2.91 -3.99
N PHE A 60 8.19 2.58 -2.98
CA PHE A 60 7.12 1.61 -3.11
C PHE A 60 5.76 2.25 -2.89
N ASP A 61 4.77 1.73 -3.61
CA ASP A 61 3.36 1.88 -3.28
C ASP A 61 2.65 0.53 -3.22
N ALA A 62 1.58 0.47 -2.42
CA ALA A 62 0.80 -0.73 -2.22
C ALA A 62 -0.28 -0.89 -3.31
N TYR A 63 -0.20 -1.99 -4.07
CA TYR A 63 -1.20 -2.36 -5.08
C TYR A 63 -1.75 -3.76 -4.78
N ASN A 64 -3.04 -3.85 -4.40
CA ASN A 64 -3.68 -5.12 -4.01
C ASN A 64 -2.88 -5.90 -2.93
N GLY A 65 -2.32 -5.15 -1.98
CA GLY A 65 -1.49 -5.64 -0.88
C GLY A 65 0.00 -5.81 -1.22
N TRP A 66 0.39 -5.71 -2.49
CA TRP A 66 1.79 -5.85 -2.91
C TRP A 66 2.56 -4.54 -2.84
N GLU A 67 3.75 -4.60 -2.26
CA GLU A 67 4.74 -3.53 -2.33
C GLU A 67 5.40 -3.52 -3.71
N ARG A 68 4.97 -2.59 -4.58
CA ARG A 68 5.51 -2.45 -5.93
C ARG A 68 6.36 -1.19 -6.05
N ALA A 69 7.57 -1.34 -6.56
CA ALA A 69 8.43 -0.20 -6.88
C ALA A 69 7.76 0.70 -7.92
N THR A 70 7.55 1.97 -7.60
CA THR A 70 7.00 2.99 -8.50
C THR A 70 8.09 3.77 -9.21
N TRP A 71 9.25 3.95 -8.57
CA TRP A 71 10.46 4.54 -9.12
C TRP A 71 11.68 4.17 -8.26
N TYR A 72 12.88 4.48 -8.74
CA TYR A 72 14.14 4.28 -8.01
C TYR A 72 14.79 5.64 -7.76
N ALA A 73 15.02 5.96 -6.49
CA ALA A 73 15.82 7.10 -6.10
C ALA A 73 17.30 6.83 -6.40
N GLN A 74 18.03 7.86 -6.79
CA GLN A 74 19.48 7.78 -6.83
C GLN A 74 19.98 7.50 -5.40
N ALA A 75 20.84 6.48 -5.27
CA ALA A 75 21.39 6.04 -3.99
C ALA A 75 22.36 7.07 -3.41
#